data_AF-A0A6A5WF12-F1
#
_entry.id   AF-A0A6A5WF12-F1
#
_cell.length_a   1.000
_cell.length_b   1.000
_cell.length_c   1.000
_cell.angle_alpha   90.00
_cell.angle_beta   90.00
_cell.angle_gamma   90.00
#
_symmetry.space_group_name_H-M   'P 1'
#
loop_
_entity.id
_entity.type
_entity.pdbx_description
1 polymer ?
#
loop_
_entity_poly.entity_id
_entity_poly.type
_entity_poly.pdbx_seq_one_letter_code
_entity_poly.pdbx_strand_id
1 'polypeptide(L)'
;MALYDLAPYNRLASLDATPPLQLHYYEVWEDEKDTCMRTGAIGLDNVDDWLNLADEFAIKSRENIDIPEASMRLRLIAFKRRNLFTIACGEHVFNSISQSFRLHSTSAPAITNNNGSFARYFTEFSDVKKISKLDMVFKMPNCFNVGYDALSISYDIRSECTRALLHGVSDEEFQWLLTYFKTQKQKVLYRNPLAIAAGMLWSHRLRTEAYRARLDDIVHKIEISMGHAIPGVPPDSHLRSAYEALMIDSLDFGNIIKELHSCQTELVGLRHVGDFGRDLGQFLCKIGTELQEIRSSTEAPRVNTDPIVHQIEFSTNLYVTLTSQVTTLKERVQNHINLTYTLIAQDENRISRSVAEETALIAVATKRDRAAMKTIAVLTIIFLPPTFVATFPSMPMLNWNPQLHGKFTSNYFWVYWAVAVPLTTFVLIIWSIWWRRENKSYQYDLDEAKRAVSPTSSGVSLNSGRHGLSFHRNASFGSQPTPFRNSI
;
A
#
# COMPACT_ATOMS: atom_id res chain seq x y z
N MET A 1 -11.41 -29.84 -3.39
CA MET A 1 -11.33 -28.37 -3.42
C MET A 1 -10.53 -27.92 -2.20
N ALA A 2 -9.25 -28.28 -2.16
CA ALA A 2 -8.33 -27.82 -1.12
C ALA A 2 -7.81 -26.46 -1.59
N LEU A 3 -7.98 -25.42 -0.77
CA LEU A 3 -7.29 -24.15 -0.92
C LEU A 3 -5.80 -24.45 -0.82
N TYR A 4 -5.13 -24.57 -1.95
CA TYR A 4 -3.68 -24.75 -1.99
C TYR A 4 -3.04 -23.47 -1.50
N ASP A 5 -2.27 -23.61 -0.43
CA ASP A 5 -1.39 -22.60 0.14
C ASP A 5 -0.30 -22.31 -0.90
N LEU A 6 -0.60 -21.43 -1.86
CA LEU A 6 0.37 -20.88 -2.79
C LEU A 6 1.29 -20.00 -1.94
N ALA A 7 2.39 -20.59 -1.48
CA ALA A 7 3.42 -19.89 -0.74
C ALA A 7 3.75 -18.57 -1.46
N PRO A 8 3.89 -17.46 -0.72
CA PRO A 8 4.14 -16.16 -1.33
C PRO A 8 5.39 -16.23 -2.19
N TYR A 9 5.39 -15.44 -3.27
CA TYR A 9 6.55 -15.13 -4.11
C TYR A 9 7.57 -14.29 -3.32
N ASN A 10 7.95 -14.76 -2.12
CA ASN A 10 8.99 -14.21 -1.27
C ASN A 10 10.27 -15.00 -1.54
N ARG A 11 10.96 -14.66 -2.63
CA ARG A 11 12.37 -15.02 -2.76
C ARG A 11 13.14 -13.85 -3.35
N LEU A 12 13.60 -12.98 -2.45
CA LEU A 12 14.97 -12.48 -2.52
C LEU A 12 15.90 -13.70 -2.35
N ALA A 13 15.97 -14.57 -3.36
CA ALA A 13 16.93 -15.66 -3.37
C ALA A 13 18.23 -15.10 -3.95
N SER A 14 19.16 -14.83 -3.03
CA SER A 14 20.59 -15.14 -3.14
C SER A 14 21.18 -15.05 -4.55
N LEU A 15 21.94 -13.98 -4.78
CA LEU A 15 22.75 -13.75 -5.97
C LEU A 15 23.93 -14.73 -6.14
N ASP A 16 24.07 -15.76 -5.32
CA ASP A 16 25.21 -16.68 -5.37
C ASP A 16 24.76 -18.12 -5.65
N ALA A 17 25.26 -18.64 -6.76
CA ALA A 17 25.11 -20.00 -7.31
C ALA A 17 23.71 -20.41 -7.80
N THR A 18 23.21 -19.74 -8.86
CA THR A 18 22.08 -20.32 -9.63
C THR A 18 22.53 -21.59 -10.36
N PRO A 19 21.83 -22.73 -10.24
CA PRO A 19 22.14 -23.94 -11.01
C PRO A 19 22.11 -23.67 -12.53
N PRO A 20 22.76 -24.53 -13.33
CA PRO A 20 22.70 -24.44 -14.80
C PRO A 20 21.24 -24.43 -15.26
N LEU A 21 20.94 -23.62 -16.29
CA LEU A 21 19.57 -23.47 -16.77
C LEU A 21 19.12 -24.81 -17.34
N GLN A 22 18.06 -25.37 -16.78
CA GLN A 22 17.40 -26.56 -17.31
C GLN A 22 16.06 -26.17 -17.90
N LEU A 23 15.74 -26.77 -19.04
CA LEU A 23 14.42 -26.63 -19.67
C LEU A 23 13.53 -27.75 -19.16
N HIS A 24 12.40 -27.39 -18.58
CA HIS A 24 11.39 -28.37 -18.22
C HIS A 24 10.48 -28.61 -19.41
N TYR A 25 10.12 -29.87 -19.65
CA TYR A 25 9.23 -30.23 -20.75
C TYR A 25 8.11 -31.17 -20.32
N TYR A 26 7.04 -31.13 -21.11
CA TYR A 26 5.91 -32.03 -21.02
C TYR A 26 5.39 -32.34 -22.41
N GLU A 27 5.31 -33.62 -22.74
CA GLU A 27 4.85 -34.07 -24.05
C GLU A 27 3.76 -35.12 -23.90
N VAL A 28 2.78 -35.04 -24.80
CA VAL A 28 1.63 -35.94 -24.85
C VAL A 28 1.39 -36.35 -26.30
N TRP A 29 1.32 -37.66 -26.52
CA TRP A 29 0.97 -38.26 -27.80
C TRP A 29 -0.07 -39.37 -27.60
N GLU A 30 -0.77 -39.68 -28.68
CA GLU A 30 -1.72 -40.79 -28.71
C GLU A 30 -1.10 -42.01 -29.38
N ASP A 31 -1.22 -43.15 -28.72
CA ASP A 31 -0.82 -44.47 -29.23
C ASP A 31 -2.07 -45.34 -29.30
N GLU A 32 -2.61 -45.51 -30.50
CA GLU A 32 -3.91 -46.13 -30.78
C GLU A 32 -5.09 -45.57 -29.95
N LYS A 33 -5.33 -46.13 -28.76
CA LYS A 33 -6.41 -45.74 -27.82
C LYS A 33 -5.89 -45.20 -26.49
N ASP A 34 -4.58 -45.30 -26.25
CA ASP A 34 -3.94 -44.84 -25.04
C ASP A 34 -3.26 -43.49 -25.22
N THR A 35 -3.24 -42.71 -24.14
CA THR A 35 -2.59 -41.41 -24.10
C THR A 35 -1.29 -41.59 -23.34
N CYS A 36 -0.17 -41.44 -24.02
CA CYS A 36 1.15 -41.49 -23.41
C CYS A 36 1.61 -40.08 -23.07
N MET A 37 2.28 -39.96 -21.93
CA MET A 37 2.77 -38.69 -21.41
C MET A 37 4.20 -38.86 -20.89
N ARG A 38 5.05 -37.87 -21.13
CA ARG A 38 6.39 -37.81 -20.53
C ARG A 38 6.68 -36.41 -20.03
N THR A 39 7.49 -36.33 -18.98
CA THR A 39 8.00 -35.08 -18.42
C THR A 39 9.44 -35.26 -18.02
N GLY A 40 10.23 -34.19 -18.08
CA GLY A 40 11.62 -34.22 -17.68
C GLY A 40 12.23 -32.83 -17.68
N ALA A 41 13.55 -32.80 -17.51
CA ALA A 41 14.38 -31.61 -17.58
C ALA A 41 15.54 -31.88 -18.55
N ILE A 42 15.90 -30.89 -19.36
CA ILE A 42 16.91 -31.00 -20.42
C ILE A 42 17.95 -29.90 -20.20
N GLY A 43 19.23 -30.24 -20.34
CA GLY A 43 20.30 -29.24 -20.41
C GLY A 43 20.26 -28.48 -21.74
N LEU A 44 20.80 -27.25 -21.77
CA LEU A 44 20.80 -26.43 -22.98
C LEU A 44 21.50 -27.10 -24.18
N ASP A 45 22.48 -27.96 -23.92
CA ASP A 45 23.28 -28.63 -24.95
C ASP A 45 22.49 -29.71 -25.71
N ASN A 46 21.49 -30.34 -25.07
CA ASN A 46 20.70 -31.43 -25.65
C ASN A 46 19.35 -30.94 -26.22
N VAL A 47 19.14 -29.62 -26.31
CA VAL A 47 17.86 -29.05 -26.76
C VAL A 47 17.59 -29.41 -28.21
N ASP A 48 18.59 -29.33 -29.09
CA ASP A 48 18.41 -29.61 -30.51
C ASP A 48 18.03 -31.09 -30.74
N ASP A 49 18.62 -32.03 -30.01
CA ASP A 49 18.28 -33.45 -30.06
C ASP A 49 16.82 -33.69 -29.62
N TRP A 50 16.39 -33.02 -28.54
CA TRP A 50 15.01 -33.11 -28.08
C TRP A 50 14.01 -32.48 -29.05
N LEU A 51 14.35 -31.32 -29.64
CA LEU A 51 13.51 -30.63 -30.62
C LEU A 51 13.24 -31.52 -31.84
N ASN A 52 14.28 -32.23 -32.29
CA ASN A 52 14.24 -33.13 -33.44
C ASN A 52 13.75 -34.55 -33.12
N LEU A 53 13.42 -34.84 -31.85
CA LEU A 53 13.03 -36.18 -31.37
C LEU A 53 14.08 -37.25 -31.67
N ALA A 54 15.36 -36.88 -31.61
CA ALA A 54 16.49 -37.78 -31.84
C ALA A 54 16.80 -38.64 -30.60
N ASP A 55 17.43 -39.78 -30.84
CA ASP A 55 17.98 -40.69 -29.82
C ASP A 55 17.00 -41.06 -28.68
N GLU A 56 17.30 -40.65 -27.46
CA GLU A 56 16.48 -40.93 -26.26
C GLU A 56 15.14 -40.19 -26.26
N PHE A 57 14.98 -39.19 -27.13
CA PHE A 57 13.77 -38.37 -27.23
C PHE A 57 12.81 -38.83 -28.33
N ALA A 58 13.12 -39.92 -29.04
CA ALA A 58 12.22 -40.56 -29.99
C ALA A 58 10.87 -40.93 -29.34
N ILE A 59 9.78 -40.80 -30.11
CA ILE A 59 8.43 -41.14 -29.64
C ILE A 59 8.24 -42.64 -29.80
N LYS A 60 8.00 -43.33 -28.69
CA LYS A 60 7.83 -44.79 -28.70
C LYS A 60 6.48 -45.19 -28.12
N SER A 61 5.93 -46.26 -28.67
CA SER A 61 4.79 -47.00 -28.13
C SER A 61 5.16 -47.66 -26.79
N ARG A 62 4.16 -48.12 -26.03
CA ARG A 62 4.39 -49.01 -24.88
C ARG A 62 5.17 -50.27 -25.26
N GLU A 63 5.08 -50.71 -26.51
CA GLU A 63 5.82 -51.85 -27.06
C GLU A 63 7.18 -51.44 -27.65
N ASN A 64 7.65 -50.21 -27.40
CA ASN A 64 8.93 -49.68 -27.85
C ASN A 64 9.08 -49.52 -29.37
N ILE A 65 7.95 -49.39 -30.08
CA ILE A 65 7.87 -49.15 -31.53
C ILE A 65 7.85 -47.64 -31.80
N ASP A 66 8.59 -47.18 -32.80
CA ASP A 66 8.61 -45.76 -33.18
C ASP A 66 7.25 -45.29 -33.73
N ILE A 67 6.75 -44.18 -33.18
CA ILE A 67 5.46 -43.58 -33.54
C ILE A 67 5.69 -42.32 -34.38
N PRO A 68 4.89 -42.06 -35.43
CA PRO A 68 4.97 -40.83 -36.20
C PRO A 68 4.75 -39.56 -35.35
N GLU A 69 5.46 -38.47 -35.68
CA GLU A 69 5.26 -37.16 -35.01
C GLU A 69 3.81 -36.67 -35.13
N ALA A 70 3.08 -37.07 -36.16
CA ALA A 70 1.66 -36.73 -36.35
C ALA A 70 0.74 -37.20 -35.19
N SER A 71 1.20 -38.14 -34.36
CA SER A 71 0.49 -38.60 -33.16
C SER A 71 0.65 -37.66 -31.96
N MET A 72 1.55 -36.66 -32.03
CA MET A 72 1.73 -35.67 -30.97
C MET A 72 0.52 -34.74 -30.84
N ARG A 73 0.05 -34.55 -29.61
CA ARG A 73 -1.05 -33.63 -29.28
C ARG A 73 -0.58 -32.40 -28.53
N LEU A 74 0.43 -32.55 -27.68
CA LEU A 74 1.02 -31.45 -26.93
C LEU A 74 2.53 -31.61 -26.83
N ARG A 75 3.26 -30.56 -27.21
CA ARG A 75 4.67 -30.37 -26.83
C ARG A 75 4.79 -29.06 -26.08
N LEU A 76 5.17 -29.13 -24.82
CA LEU A 76 5.29 -27.99 -23.93
C LEU A 76 6.71 -27.89 -23.40
N ILE A 77 7.29 -26.70 -23.47
CA ILE A 77 8.59 -26.39 -22.87
C ILE A 77 8.48 -25.16 -21.98
N ALA A 78 9.20 -25.12 -20.86
CA ALA A 78 9.14 -24.04 -19.88
C ALA A 78 10.52 -23.55 -19.44
N PHE A 79 10.62 -22.23 -19.31
CA PHE A 79 11.79 -21.54 -18.77
C PHE A 79 11.49 -20.84 -17.46
N LYS A 80 12.40 -21.04 -16.51
CA LYS A 80 12.53 -20.18 -15.35
C LYS A 80 13.19 -18.85 -15.75
N ARG A 81 12.72 -17.74 -15.18
CA ARG A 81 13.37 -16.43 -15.37
C ARG A 81 14.72 -16.40 -14.66
N ARG A 82 15.69 -15.77 -15.32
CA ARG A 82 16.96 -15.34 -14.69
C ARG A 82 17.02 -13.83 -14.50
N ASN A 83 16.74 -13.06 -15.56
CA ASN A 83 16.81 -11.60 -15.54
C ASN A 83 15.49 -10.94 -15.98
N LEU A 84 15.33 -9.67 -15.65
CA LEU A 84 14.19 -8.89 -16.12
C LEU A 84 14.31 -8.60 -17.62
N PHE A 85 13.24 -8.88 -18.38
CA PHE A 85 13.08 -8.53 -19.80
C PHE A 85 14.04 -9.21 -20.78
N THR A 86 14.66 -10.32 -20.38
CA THR A 86 15.51 -11.14 -21.26
C THR A 86 14.95 -12.55 -21.39
N ILE A 87 15.17 -13.16 -22.55
CA ILE A 87 14.88 -14.57 -22.77
C ILE A 87 15.96 -15.41 -22.07
N ALA A 88 15.56 -16.28 -21.14
CA ALA A 88 16.49 -16.96 -20.24
C ALA A 88 17.48 -17.92 -20.93
N CYS A 89 17.08 -18.55 -22.05
CA CYS A 89 17.87 -19.57 -22.75
C CYS A 89 18.90 -19.04 -23.75
N GLY A 90 18.98 -17.72 -23.95
CA GLY A 90 19.82 -17.11 -24.97
C GLY A 90 19.20 -17.16 -26.37
N GLU A 91 19.74 -16.34 -27.26
CA GLU A 91 19.16 -16.09 -28.60
C GLU A 91 19.23 -17.34 -29.51
N HIS A 92 20.35 -18.06 -29.51
CA HIS A 92 20.52 -19.25 -30.34
C HIS A 92 19.49 -20.33 -30.02
N VAL A 93 19.40 -20.73 -28.74
CA VAL A 93 18.45 -21.76 -28.28
C VAL A 93 17.00 -21.31 -28.49
N PHE A 94 16.70 -20.04 -28.23
CA PHE A 94 15.37 -19.50 -28.49
C PHE A 94 15.00 -19.55 -29.96
N ASN A 95 15.94 -19.27 -30.87
CA ASN A 95 15.73 -19.36 -32.31
C ASN A 95 15.52 -20.80 -32.76
N SER A 96 16.31 -21.77 -32.27
CA SER A 96 16.09 -23.20 -32.53
C SER A 96 14.69 -23.64 -32.10
N ILE A 97 14.27 -23.29 -30.88
CA ILE A 97 12.93 -23.60 -30.36
C ILE A 97 11.86 -22.91 -31.21
N SER A 98 12.03 -21.63 -31.53
CA SER A 98 11.06 -20.88 -32.31
C SER A 98 10.86 -21.47 -33.71
N GLN A 99 11.93 -21.93 -34.35
CA GLN A 99 11.87 -22.59 -35.66
C GLN A 99 11.19 -23.96 -35.56
N SER A 100 11.62 -24.82 -34.63
CA SER A 100 11.06 -26.17 -34.45
C SER A 100 9.58 -26.13 -34.03
N PHE A 101 9.24 -25.23 -33.09
CA PHE A 101 7.87 -25.07 -32.60
C PHE A 101 7.01 -24.24 -33.55
N ARG A 102 7.62 -23.64 -34.58
CA ARG A 102 6.99 -22.70 -35.53
C ARG A 102 6.32 -21.54 -34.81
N LEU A 103 6.93 -20.99 -33.78
CA LEU A 103 6.39 -19.86 -33.03
C LEU A 103 6.30 -18.61 -33.93
N HIS A 104 5.35 -17.73 -33.62
CA HIS A 104 5.21 -16.47 -34.35
C HIS A 104 6.37 -15.51 -34.06
N SER A 105 6.71 -14.65 -35.02
CA SER A 105 7.81 -13.68 -34.88
C SER A 105 7.63 -12.70 -33.72
N THR A 106 6.39 -12.49 -33.28
CA THR A 106 6.06 -11.61 -32.16
C THR A 106 6.29 -12.23 -30.79
N SER A 107 6.70 -13.50 -30.71
CA SER A 107 6.92 -14.19 -29.43
C SER A 107 8.06 -13.57 -28.62
N ALA A 108 9.20 -13.27 -29.24
CA ALA A 108 10.31 -12.58 -28.58
C ALA A 108 9.91 -11.19 -28.03
N PRO A 109 9.40 -10.24 -28.85
CA PRO A 109 9.06 -8.91 -28.36
C PRO A 109 7.94 -8.92 -27.32
N ALA A 110 7.00 -9.87 -27.40
CA ALA A 110 5.96 -10.04 -26.38
C ALA A 110 6.54 -10.49 -25.04
N ILE A 111 7.46 -11.47 -25.03
CA ILE A 111 8.10 -11.99 -23.82
C ILE A 111 8.93 -10.90 -23.12
N THR A 112 9.62 -10.05 -23.88
CA THR A 112 10.44 -8.96 -23.35
C THR A 112 9.63 -7.74 -22.92
N ASN A 113 8.34 -7.67 -23.26
CA ASN A 113 7.49 -6.53 -22.93
C ASN A 113 7.18 -6.48 -21.42
N ASN A 114 7.43 -5.34 -20.80
CA ASN A 114 7.17 -5.11 -19.38
C ASN A 114 5.68 -4.95 -19.05
N ASN A 115 4.94 -4.28 -19.93
CA ASN A 115 3.56 -3.82 -19.67
C ASN A 115 2.51 -4.91 -19.94
N GLY A 116 2.96 -6.10 -20.33
CA GLY A 116 2.11 -7.15 -20.84
C GLY A 116 1.74 -6.91 -22.31
N SER A 117 1.41 -8.01 -22.98
CA SER A 117 0.96 -7.99 -24.37
C SER A 117 0.20 -9.27 -24.68
N PHE A 118 -0.70 -9.24 -25.65
CA PHE A 118 -1.29 -10.44 -26.21
C PHE A 118 -1.67 -10.23 -27.66
N ALA A 119 -1.57 -11.29 -28.46
CA ALA A 119 -1.94 -11.28 -29.86
C ALA A 119 -2.27 -12.70 -30.34
N ARG A 120 -3.04 -12.77 -31.43
CA ARG A 120 -3.35 -14.02 -32.15
C ARG A 120 -3.22 -13.81 -33.64
N TYR A 121 -2.84 -14.86 -34.35
CA TYR A 121 -2.65 -14.86 -35.79
C TYR A 121 -3.22 -16.15 -36.37
N PHE A 122 -3.95 -16.02 -37.48
CA PHE A 122 -4.45 -17.16 -38.23
C PHE A 122 -3.70 -17.22 -39.56
N THR A 123 -3.22 -18.41 -39.92
CA THR A 123 -2.58 -18.65 -41.22
C THR A 123 -3.50 -19.49 -42.07
N GLU A 124 -3.66 -19.13 -43.34
CA GLU A 124 -4.48 -19.87 -44.31
C GLU A 124 -3.63 -20.83 -45.16
N PHE A 125 -4.24 -21.91 -45.65
CA PHE A 125 -3.67 -22.69 -46.76
C PHE A 125 -3.80 -21.91 -48.06
N SER A 126 -2.68 -21.74 -48.77
CA SER A 126 -2.61 -21.04 -50.06
C SER A 126 -3.60 -21.56 -51.11
N ASP A 127 -3.97 -22.84 -51.05
CA ASP A 127 -4.78 -23.50 -52.09
C ASP A 127 -6.29 -23.53 -51.81
N VAL A 128 -6.75 -23.39 -50.55
CA VAL A 128 -8.15 -23.71 -50.16
C VAL A 128 -8.82 -22.61 -49.31
N LYS A 129 -8.16 -21.48 -49.01
CA LYS A 129 -8.69 -20.44 -48.08
C LYS A 129 -9.21 -21.01 -46.75
N LYS A 130 -8.68 -22.17 -46.33
CA LYS A 130 -9.01 -22.81 -45.07
C LYS A 130 -7.90 -22.51 -44.09
N ILE A 131 -8.26 -22.06 -42.89
CA ILE A 131 -7.31 -21.78 -41.83
C ILE A 131 -6.58 -23.08 -41.46
N SER A 132 -5.25 -23.02 -41.46
CA SER A 132 -4.34 -24.13 -41.22
C SER A 132 -3.76 -24.11 -39.80
N LYS A 133 -3.51 -22.91 -39.27
CA LYS A 133 -2.73 -22.70 -38.07
C LYS A 133 -3.25 -21.52 -37.26
N LEU A 134 -3.20 -21.64 -35.94
CA LEU A 134 -3.40 -20.57 -34.96
C LEU A 134 -2.10 -20.35 -34.20
N ASP A 135 -1.56 -19.14 -34.25
CA ASP A 135 -0.52 -18.69 -33.33
C ASP A 135 -1.12 -17.75 -32.30
N MET A 136 -0.68 -17.90 -31.05
CA MET A 136 -1.12 -17.04 -29.96
C MET A 136 0.07 -16.73 -29.05
N VAL A 137 0.17 -15.48 -28.62
CA VAL A 137 1.15 -15.09 -27.62
C VAL A 137 0.47 -14.22 -26.57
N PHE A 138 0.84 -14.41 -25.31
CA PHE A 138 0.59 -13.41 -24.29
C PHE A 138 1.72 -13.36 -23.26
N LYS A 139 1.82 -12.21 -22.61
CA LYS A 139 2.74 -11.90 -21.52
C LYS A 139 1.95 -11.16 -20.45
N MET A 140 1.92 -11.68 -19.23
CA MET A 140 1.35 -10.95 -18.10
C MET A 140 2.19 -9.70 -17.80
N PRO A 141 1.57 -8.56 -17.43
CA PRO A 141 2.30 -7.40 -16.96
C PRO A 141 3.21 -7.77 -15.80
N ASN A 142 4.40 -7.17 -15.75
CA ASN A 142 5.34 -7.48 -14.70
C ASN A 142 4.83 -6.95 -13.35
N CYS A 143 4.49 -7.85 -12.43
CA CYS A 143 4.17 -7.53 -11.05
C CYS A 143 4.93 -8.47 -10.14
N PHE A 144 5.91 -7.93 -9.41
CA PHE A 144 6.84 -8.73 -8.61
C PHE A 144 6.14 -9.66 -7.61
N ASN A 145 5.09 -9.15 -6.96
CA ASN A 145 4.36 -9.88 -5.92
C ASN A 145 3.34 -10.90 -6.46
N VAL A 146 3.00 -10.81 -7.75
CA VAL A 146 2.01 -11.71 -8.39
C VAL A 146 2.70 -12.68 -9.32
N GLY A 147 3.38 -12.18 -10.35
CA GLY A 147 3.88 -12.99 -11.46
C GLY A 147 4.10 -12.18 -12.73
N TYR A 148 4.65 -12.84 -13.75
CA TYR A 148 5.00 -12.21 -15.04
C TYR A 148 5.08 -13.25 -16.15
N ASP A 149 4.32 -14.33 -16.04
CA ASP A 149 4.42 -15.46 -16.94
C ASP A 149 4.09 -15.06 -18.39
N ALA A 150 4.71 -15.74 -19.34
CA ALA A 150 4.44 -15.59 -20.76
C ALA A 150 4.16 -16.95 -21.40
N LEU A 151 3.32 -16.93 -22.42
CA LEU A 151 2.96 -18.09 -23.21
C LEU A 151 3.05 -17.74 -24.69
N SER A 152 3.71 -18.59 -25.46
CA SER A 152 3.68 -18.58 -26.91
C SER A 152 3.22 -19.95 -27.39
N ILE A 153 2.17 -19.99 -28.20
CA ILE A 153 1.56 -21.19 -28.75
C ILE A 153 1.58 -21.11 -30.27
N SER A 154 1.92 -22.23 -30.89
CA SER A 154 1.64 -22.55 -32.29
C SER A 154 0.76 -23.81 -32.32
N TYR A 155 -0.45 -23.67 -32.82
CA TYR A 155 -1.44 -24.73 -32.92
C TYR A 155 -1.72 -25.06 -34.39
N ASP A 156 -1.52 -26.32 -34.75
CA ASP A 156 -1.88 -26.84 -36.07
C ASP A 156 -3.28 -27.46 -36.02
N ILE A 157 -4.19 -26.91 -36.81
CA ILE A 157 -5.61 -27.28 -36.81
C ILE A 157 -5.80 -28.68 -37.41
N ARG A 158 -4.95 -29.10 -38.35
CA ARG A 158 -5.09 -30.41 -39.01
C ARG A 158 -4.61 -31.55 -38.12
N SER A 159 -3.46 -31.38 -37.48
CA SER A 159 -2.89 -32.39 -36.58
C SER A 159 -3.43 -32.31 -35.15
N GLU A 160 -4.18 -31.25 -34.82
CA GLU A 160 -4.61 -30.92 -33.47
C GLU A 160 -3.44 -30.88 -32.46
N CYS A 161 -2.25 -30.54 -32.95
CA CYS A 161 -1.02 -30.51 -32.16
C CYS A 161 -0.76 -29.10 -31.66
N THR A 162 -0.61 -28.96 -30.34
CA THR A 162 -0.22 -27.71 -29.69
C THR A 162 1.25 -27.74 -29.35
N ARG A 163 2.03 -26.80 -29.90
CA ARG A 163 3.43 -26.55 -29.52
C ARG A 163 3.48 -25.27 -28.72
N ALA A 164 3.90 -25.36 -27.45
CA ALA A 164 3.80 -24.27 -26.49
C ALA A 164 5.13 -24.00 -25.80
N LEU A 165 5.43 -22.72 -25.65
CA LEU A 165 6.58 -22.20 -24.93
C LEU A 165 6.09 -21.34 -23.76
N LEU A 166 6.43 -21.77 -22.54
CA LEU A 166 6.25 -21.02 -21.31
C LEU A 166 7.54 -20.30 -20.93
N HIS A 167 7.43 -19.03 -20.59
CA HIS A 167 8.58 -18.24 -20.14
C HIS A 167 8.27 -17.51 -18.84
N GLY A 168 9.23 -17.53 -17.91
CA GLY A 168 9.12 -16.84 -16.63
C GLY A 168 8.27 -17.59 -15.61
N VAL A 169 8.02 -18.86 -15.85
CA VAL A 169 7.26 -19.75 -14.96
C VAL A 169 8.23 -20.40 -13.99
N SER A 170 7.90 -20.39 -12.71
CA SER A 170 8.67 -21.08 -11.67
C SER A 170 8.48 -22.60 -11.72
N ASP A 171 9.40 -23.34 -11.14
CA ASP A 171 9.34 -24.81 -11.12
C ASP A 171 8.07 -25.31 -10.41
N GLU A 172 7.65 -24.60 -9.35
CA GLU A 172 6.42 -24.89 -8.60
C GLU A 172 5.16 -24.66 -9.45
N GLU A 173 5.10 -23.56 -10.21
CA GLU A 173 3.99 -23.27 -11.13
C GLU A 173 3.94 -24.29 -12.28
N PHE A 174 5.10 -24.67 -12.81
CA PHE A 174 5.16 -25.69 -13.85
C PHE A 174 4.64 -27.04 -13.31
N GLN A 175 5.09 -27.47 -12.13
CA GLN A 175 4.60 -28.70 -11.49
C GLN A 175 3.10 -28.64 -11.16
N TRP A 176 2.60 -27.48 -10.73
CA TRP A 176 1.17 -27.26 -10.53
C TRP A 176 0.40 -27.45 -11.84
N LEU A 177 0.87 -26.85 -12.94
CA LEU A 177 0.26 -26.99 -14.27
C LEU A 177 0.25 -28.44 -14.74
N LEU A 178 1.34 -29.19 -14.51
CA LEU A 178 1.40 -30.62 -14.81
C LEU A 178 0.40 -31.42 -13.98
N THR A 179 0.27 -31.10 -12.69
CA THR A 179 -0.68 -31.76 -11.79
C THR A 179 -2.12 -31.46 -12.24
N TYR A 180 -2.40 -30.22 -12.66
CA TYR A 180 -3.67 -29.85 -13.26
C TYR A 180 -3.95 -30.69 -14.51
N PHE A 181 -3.01 -30.83 -15.45
CA PHE A 181 -3.22 -31.68 -16.62
C PHE A 181 -3.42 -33.17 -16.28
N LYS A 182 -2.64 -33.73 -15.36
CA LYS A 182 -2.71 -35.14 -14.95
C LYS A 182 -4.00 -35.50 -14.21
N THR A 183 -4.58 -34.56 -13.47
CA THR A 183 -5.81 -34.77 -12.70
C THR A 183 -7.08 -34.71 -13.54
N GLN A 184 -7.00 -34.18 -14.76
CA GLN A 184 -8.13 -34.09 -15.67
C GLN A 184 -8.41 -35.44 -16.33
N LYS A 185 -9.61 -35.98 -16.09
CA LYS A 185 -10.04 -37.28 -16.65
C LYS A 185 -10.35 -37.24 -18.15
N GLN A 186 -10.52 -36.05 -18.71
CA GLN A 186 -10.91 -35.86 -20.11
C GLN A 186 -9.67 -35.76 -21.00
N LYS A 187 -9.37 -36.84 -21.73
CA LYS A 187 -8.28 -36.92 -22.72
C LYS A 187 -8.38 -35.83 -23.81
N VAL A 188 -9.57 -35.27 -24.03
CA VAL A 188 -9.85 -34.21 -25.03
C VAL A 188 -9.16 -32.88 -24.71
N LEU A 189 -8.74 -32.67 -23.45
CA LEU A 189 -8.07 -31.44 -23.01
C LEU A 189 -6.79 -31.13 -23.81
N TYR A 190 -6.00 -32.17 -24.14
CA TYR A 190 -4.71 -32.02 -24.83
C TYR A 190 -4.85 -31.58 -26.29
N ARG A 191 -6.04 -31.72 -26.88
CA ARG A 191 -6.35 -31.31 -28.26
C ARG A 191 -6.83 -29.86 -28.35
N ASN A 192 -7.07 -29.23 -27.19
CA ASN A 192 -7.54 -27.86 -27.13
C ASN A 192 -6.36 -26.89 -26.89
N PRO A 193 -6.06 -25.98 -27.83
CA PRO A 193 -4.93 -25.05 -27.68
C PRO A 193 -5.12 -24.07 -26.51
N LEU A 194 -6.35 -23.85 -26.04
CA LEU A 194 -6.64 -22.92 -24.95
C LEU A 194 -6.40 -23.54 -23.56
N ALA A 195 -6.16 -24.84 -23.46
CA ALA A 195 -6.03 -25.51 -22.15
C ALA A 195 -4.88 -24.94 -21.30
N ILE A 196 -3.73 -24.68 -21.93
CA ILE A 196 -2.55 -24.11 -21.24
C ILE A 196 -2.84 -22.65 -20.85
N ALA A 197 -3.42 -21.87 -21.77
CA ALA A 197 -3.77 -20.48 -21.54
C ALA A 197 -4.78 -20.34 -20.39
N ALA A 198 -5.78 -21.20 -20.33
CA ALA A 198 -6.77 -21.26 -19.26
C ALA A 198 -6.12 -21.57 -17.90
N GLY A 199 -5.25 -22.59 -17.85
CA GLY A 199 -4.52 -22.95 -16.63
C GLY A 199 -3.63 -21.82 -16.11
N MET A 200 -2.93 -21.13 -17.00
CA MET A 200 -2.12 -19.97 -16.63
C MET A 200 -2.95 -18.79 -16.16
N LEU A 201 -4.04 -18.46 -16.86
CA LEU A 201 -4.94 -17.37 -16.47
C LEU A 201 -5.49 -17.61 -15.06
N TRP A 202 -5.91 -18.84 -14.77
CA TRP A 202 -6.39 -19.27 -13.46
C TRP A 202 -5.31 -19.19 -12.39
N SER A 203 -4.13 -19.75 -12.64
CA SER A 203 -3.00 -19.71 -11.69
C SER A 203 -2.61 -18.28 -11.34
N HIS A 204 -2.48 -17.41 -12.35
CA HIS A 204 -2.18 -16.01 -12.16
C HIS A 204 -3.28 -15.27 -11.38
N ARG A 205 -4.56 -15.60 -11.63
CA ARG A 205 -5.71 -15.04 -10.89
C ARG A 205 -5.64 -15.41 -9.41
N LEU A 206 -5.32 -16.66 -9.09
CA LEU A 206 -5.18 -17.12 -7.70
C LEU A 206 -4.07 -16.37 -6.97
N ARG A 207 -2.91 -16.17 -7.60
CA ARG A 207 -1.80 -15.39 -7.02
C ARG A 207 -2.19 -13.92 -6.81
N THR A 208 -2.90 -13.33 -7.78
CA THR A 208 -3.41 -11.95 -7.67
C THR A 208 -4.37 -11.81 -6.48
N GLU A 209 -5.29 -12.76 -6.30
CA GLU A 209 -6.22 -12.79 -5.17
C GLU A 209 -5.50 -12.98 -3.83
N ALA A 210 -4.56 -13.92 -3.75
CA ALA A 210 -3.79 -14.18 -2.54
C ALA A 210 -3.01 -12.93 -2.10
N TYR A 211 -2.40 -12.21 -3.05
CA TYR A 211 -1.69 -10.97 -2.73
C TYR A 211 -2.65 -9.84 -2.31
N ARG A 212 -3.81 -9.72 -2.98
CA ARG A 212 -4.87 -8.77 -2.56
C ARG A 212 -5.33 -9.04 -1.12
N ALA A 213 -5.63 -10.29 -0.78
CA ALA A 213 -6.06 -10.69 0.56
C ALA A 213 -5.01 -10.33 1.62
N ARG A 214 -3.73 -10.55 1.32
CA ARG A 214 -2.63 -10.13 2.21
C ARG A 214 -2.60 -8.61 2.45
N LEU A 215 -2.85 -7.80 1.42
CA LEU A 215 -2.93 -6.34 1.60
C LEU A 215 -4.15 -5.95 2.44
N ASP A 216 -5.28 -6.62 2.25
CA ASP A 216 -6.49 -6.42 3.05
C ASP A 216 -6.22 -6.72 4.53
N ASP A 217 -5.50 -7.81 4.84
CA ASP A 217 -5.10 -8.16 6.20
C ASP A 217 -4.20 -7.09 6.85
N ILE A 218 -3.28 -6.50 6.09
CA ILE A 218 -2.43 -5.40 6.58
C ILE A 218 -3.29 -4.18 6.89
N VAL A 219 -4.16 -3.78 5.97
CA VAL A 219 -5.09 -2.65 6.16
C VAL A 219 -5.99 -2.89 7.37
N HIS A 220 -6.49 -4.11 7.53
CA HIS A 220 -7.32 -4.48 8.68
C HIS A 220 -6.57 -4.36 10.00
N LYS A 221 -5.30 -4.81 10.07
CA LYS A 221 -4.47 -4.62 11.28
C LYS A 221 -4.27 -3.14 11.61
N ILE A 222 -4.07 -2.30 10.59
CA ILE A 222 -3.94 -0.85 10.76
C ILE A 222 -5.26 -0.26 11.28
N GLU A 223 -6.40 -0.64 10.72
CA GLU A 223 -7.74 -0.25 11.17
C GLU A 223 -7.96 -0.55 12.66
N ILE A 224 -7.56 -1.75 13.10
CA ILE A 224 -7.62 -2.15 14.52
C ILE A 224 -6.71 -1.26 15.36
N SER A 225 -5.46 -1.05 14.94
CA SER A 225 -4.49 -0.27 15.70
C SER A 225 -4.91 1.19 15.88
N MET A 226 -5.53 1.80 14.86
CA MET A 226 -6.06 3.16 14.94
C MET A 226 -7.30 3.25 15.80
N GLY A 227 -8.08 2.18 15.94
CA GLY A 227 -9.31 2.16 16.72
C GLY A 227 -10.46 2.99 16.15
N HIS A 228 -10.28 3.53 14.95
CA HIS A 228 -11.24 4.37 14.26
C HIS A 228 -11.70 3.69 12.95
N ALA A 229 -13.01 3.72 12.70
CA ALA A 229 -13.63 3.24 11.46
C ALA A 229 -13.34 1.76 11.12
N ILE A 230 -13.33 0.87 12.12
CA ILE A 230 -13.13 -0.58 11.92
C ILE A 230 -14.33 -1.17 11.14
N PRO A 231 -14.12 -1.78 9.97
CA PRO A 231 -15.19 -2.41 9.19
C PRO A 231 -15.94 -3.48 9.99
N GLY A 232 -17.27 -3.45 9.94
CA GLY A 232 -18.12 -4.43 10.64
C GLY A 232 -18.25 -4.24 12.15
N VAL A 233 -17.58 -3.24 12.74
CA VAL A 233 -17.66 -2.93 14.17
C VAL A 233 -18.19 -1.50 14.35
N PRO A 234 -19.51 -1.30 14.24
CA PRO A 234 -20.11 0.01 14.54
C PRO A 234 -19.88 0.40 16.01
N PRO A 235 -20.02 1.70 16.37
CA PRO A 235 -19.71 2.21 17.72
C PRO A 235 -20.40 1.45 18.86
N ASP A 236 -21.59 0.92 18.60
CA ASP A 236 -22.51 0.21 19.47
C ASP A 236 -22.36 -1.33 19.41
N SER A 237 -21.33 -1.84 18.72
CA SER A 237 -21.08 -3.27 18.60
C SER A 237 -20.57 -3.90 19.89
N HIS A 238 -21.12 -5.06 20.26
CA HIS A 238 -20.64 -5.90 21.35
C HIS A 238 -19.21 -6.41 21.14
N LEU A 239 -18.73 -6.43 19.88
CA LEU A 239 -17.36 -6.83 19.54
C LEU A 239 -16.32 -5.76 19.88
N ARG A 240 -16.76 -4.52 20.15
CA ARG A 240 -15.87 -3.38 20.35
C ARG A 240 -14.90 -3.57 21.52
N SER A 241 -15.37 -4.16 22.63
CA SER A 241 -14.53 -4.43 23.80
C SER A 241 -13.37 -5.40 23.50
N ALA A 242 -13.60 -6.38 22.62
CA ALA A 242 -12.55 -7.30 22.18
C ALA A 242 -11.50 -6.60 21.30
N TYR A 243 -11.92 -5.65 20.47
CA TYR A 243 -11.01 -4.85 19.65
C TYR A 243 -10.25 -3.81 20.47
N GLU A 244 -10.88 -3.19 21.47
CA GLU A 244 -10.23 -2.27 22.41
C GLU A 244 -9.08 -2.96 23.16
N ALA A 245 -9.20 -4.25 23.49
CA ALA A 245 -8.13 -5.03 24.09
C ALA A 245 -6.93 -5.32 23.15
N LEU A 246 -7.12 -5.17 21.83
CA LEU A 246 -6.08 -5.36 20.81
C LEU A 246 -5.41 -4.05 20.37
N MET A 247 -5.92 -2.89 20.84
CA MET A 247 -5.33 -1.60 20.51
C MET A 247 -4.00 -1.41 21.24
N ILE A 248 -3.06 -0.73 20.58
CA ILE A 248 -1.75 -0.42 21.14
C ILE A 248 -1.83 0.93 21.84
N ASP A 249 -1.28 1.04 23.05
CA ASP A 249 -1.31 2.27 23.87
C ASP A 249 -0.64 3.47 23.18
N SER A 250 0.34 3.23 22.29
CA SER A 250 1.03 4.26 21.52
C SER A 250 0.93 4.00 20.03
N LEU A 251 0.25 4.90 19.31
CA LEU A 251 0.20 4.92 17.85
C LEU A 251 1.51 5.43 17.25
N ASP A 252 2.23 4.58 16.51
CA ASP A 252 3.31 5.01 15.63
C ASP A 252 2.74 5.46 14.28
N PHE A 253 2.34 6.73 14.23
CA PHE A 253 1.81 7.33 13.01
C PHE A 253 2.77 7.27 11.82
N GLY A 254 4.08 7.29 12.06
CA GLY A 254 5.10 7.23 11.01
C GLY A 254 5.09 5.89 10.31
N ASN A 255 5.07 4.79 11.06
CA ASN A 255 4.99 3.45 10.47
C ASN A 255 3.62 3.20 9.81
N ILE A 256 2.52 3.66 10.40
CA ILE A 256 1.17 3.53 9.83
C ILE A 256 1.08 4.21 8.46
N ILE A 257 1.52 5.45 8.33
CA ILE A 257 1.52 6.19 7.06
C ILE A 257 2.36 5.46 6.01
N LYS A 258 3.54 4.96 6.40
CA LYS A 258 4.42 4.19 5.51
C LYS A 258 3.72 2.92 4.99
N GLU A 259 3.08 2.15 5.87
CA GLU A 259 2.38 0.92 5.47
C GLU A 259 1.16 1.24 4.58
N LEU A 260 0.35 2.25 4.92
CA LEU A 260 -0.79 2.67 4.11
C LEU A 260 -0.38 3.12 2.70
N HIS A 261 0.68 3.93 2.56
CA HIS A 261 1.19 4.32 1.24
C HIS A 261 1.81 3.15 0.47
N SER A 262 2.45 2.20 1.16
CA SER A 262 2.93 0.96 0.53
C SER A 262 1.75 0.17 -0.03
N CYS A 263 0.70 -0.06 0.76
CA CYS A 263 -0.53 -0.71 0.30
C CYS A 263 -1.16 0.04 -0.87
N GLN A 264 -1.25 1.37 -0.82
CA GLN A 264 -1.80 2.18 -1.90
C GLN A 264 -1.05 1.96 -3.23
N THR A 265 0.28 1.89 -3.18
CA THR A 265 1.12 1.66 -4.36
C THR A 265 0.90 0.26 -4.93
N GLU A 266 0.89 -0.76 -4.08
CA GLU A 266 0.67 -2.16 -4.48
C GLU A 266 -0.74 -2.39 -5.06
N LEU A 267 -1.76 -1.72 -4.51
CA LEU A 267 -3.14 -1.80 -5.04
C LEU A 267 -3.26 -1.23 -6.45
N VAL A 268 -2.48 -0.21 -6.80
CA VAL A 268 -2.45 0.31 -8.18
C VAL A 268 -1.86 -0.75 -9.13
N GLY A 269 -0.77 -1.41 -8.73
CA GLY A 269 -0.19 -2.52 -9.49
C GLY A 269 -1.16 -3.69 -9.66
N LEU A 270 -1.82 -4.11 -8.57
CA LEU A 270 -2.83 -5.17 -8.60
C LEU A 270 -4.01 -4.83 -9.50
N ARG A 271 -4.47 -3.58 -9.51
CA ARG A 271 -5.55 -3.15 -10.41
C ARG A 271 -5.13 -3.30 -11.87
N HIS A 272 -3.94 -2.83 -12.23
CA HIS A 272 -3.43 -2.95 -13.60
C HIS A 272 -3.36 -4.41 -14.06
N VAL A 273 -2.81 -5.28 -13.21
CA VAL A 273 -2.69 -6.72 -13.47
C VAL A 273 -4.07 -7.39 -13.57
N GLY A 274 -5.01 -7.01 -12.71
CA GLY A 274 -6.37 -7.52 -12.72
C GLY A 274 -7.17 -7.09 -13.96
N ASP A 275 -7.05 -5.82 -14.37
CA ASP A 275 -7.65 -5.29 -15.60
C ASP A 275 -7.09 -6.02 -16.83
N PHE A 276 -5.77 -6.21 -16.90
CA PHE A 276 -5.15 -6.99 -17.97
C PHE A 276 -5.61 -8.46 -17.98
N GLY A 277 -5.71 -9.10 -16.81
CA GLY A 277 -6.21 -10.47 -16.67
C GLY A 277 -7.64 -10.63 -17.16
N ARG A 278 -8.51 -9.66 -16.88
CA ARG A 278 -9.87 -9.59 -17.44
C ARG A 278 -9.83 -9.50 -18.96
N ASP A 279 -9.06 -8.57 -19.50
CA ASP A 279 -9.02 -8.30 -20.94
C ASP A 279 -8.45 -9.49 -21.71
N LEU A 280 -7.42 -10.15 -21.17
CA LEU A 280 -6.88 -11.40 -21.70
C LEU A 280 -7.92 -12.52 -21.65
N GLY A 281 -8.68 -12.66 -20.56
CA GLY A 281 -9.74 -13.64 -20.46
C GLY A 281 -10.82 -13.47 -21.53
N GLN A 282 -11.28 -12.24 -21.76
CA GLN A 282 -12.22 -11.91 -22.84
C GLN A 282 -11.63 -12.23 -24.22
N PHE A 283 -10.35 -11.92 -24.42
CA PHE A 283 -9.62 -12.24 -25.64
C PHE A 283 -9.55 -13.75 -25.90
N LEU A 284 -9.26 -14.55 -24.87
CA LEU A 284 -9.22 -16.01 -24.96
C LEU A 284 -10.60 -16.61 -25.22
N CYS A 285 -11.67 -16.09 -24.59
CA CYS A 285 -13.04 -16.50 -24.91
C CYS A 285 -13.38 -16.25 -26.38
N LYS A 286 -12.98 -15.09 -26.94
CA LYS A 286 -13.16 -14.77 -28.36
C LYS A 286 -12.47 -15.79 -29.26
N ILE A 287 -11.23 -16.18 -28.94
CA ILE A 287 -10.50 -17.22 -29.68
C ILE A 287 -11.25 -18.55 -29.63
N GLY A 288 -11.80 -18.90 -28.47
CA GLY A 288 -12.57 -20.13 -28.31
C GLY A 288 -13.77 -20.20 -29.24
N THR A 289 -14.51 -19.09 -29.37
CA THR A 289 -15.66 -18.99 -30.30
C THR A 289 -15.21 -19.09 -31.75
N GLU A 290 -14.16 -18.38 -32.16
CA GLU A 290 -13.64 -18.44 -33.53
C GLU A 290 -13.10 -19.83 -33.89
N LEU A 291 -12.41 -20.49 -32.95
CA LEU A 291 -11.96 -21.87 -33.16
C LEU A 291 -13.14 -22.84 -33.33
N GLN A 292 -14.23 -22.63 -32.61
CA GLN A 292 -15.45 -23.41 -32.78
C GLN A 292 -16.08 -23.17 -34.15
N GLU A 293 -16.15 -21.93 -34.62
CA GLU A 293 -16.61 -21.58 -35.97
C GLU A 293 -15.74 -22.20 -37.05
N ILE A 294 -14.42 -22.18 -36.90
CA ILE A 294 -13.47 -22.78 -37.86
C ILE A 294 -13.61 -24.31 -37.92
N ARG A 295 -13.91 -24.95 -36.78
CA ARG A 295 -14.09 -26.41 -36.68
C ARG A 295 -15.47 -26.87 -37.16
N SER A 296 -16.51 -26.04 -37.01
CA SER A 296 -17.88 -26.38 -37.42
C SER A 296 -18.11 -26.03 -38.89
N SER A 297 -18.19 -27.05 -39.75
CA SER A 297 -18.49 -26.87 -41.18
C SER A 297 -19.95 -26.53 -41.49
N THR A 298 -20.82 -26.62 -40.48
CA THR A 298 -22.28 -26.50 -40.59
C THR A 298 -22.76 -25.72 -39.38
N GLU A 299 -23.41 -24.56 -39.60
CA GLU A 299 -23.93 -23.60 -38.61
C GLU A 299 -23.43 -23.78 -37.16
N ALA A 300 -22.42 -22.99 -36.78
CA ALA A 300 -21.89 -23.00 -35.43
C ALA A 300 -23.02 -22.86 -34.39
N PRO A 301 -23.02 -23.66 -33.31
CA PRO A 301 -23.99 -23.51 -32.23
C PRO A 301 -24.02 -22.08 -31.71
N ARG A 302 -25.20 -21.53 -31.43
CA ARG A 302 -25.36 -20.16 -30.88
C ARG A 302 -24.63 -19.96 -29.54
N VAL A 303 -24.29 -21.04 -28.85
CA VAL A 303 -23.66 -21.04 -27.53
C VAL A 303 -22.41 -21.92 -27.57
N ASN A 304 -21.29 -21.39 -27.05
CA ASN A 304 -20.06 -22.16 -26.92
C ASN A 304 -20.23 -23.20 -25.80
N THR A 305 -20.05 -24.48 -26.12
CA THR A 305 -20.18 -25.60 -25.17
C THR A 305 -18.84 -26.13 -24.70
N ASP A 306 -17.73 -25.50 -25.09
CA ASP A 306 -16.39 -25.92 -24.70
C ASP A 306 -16.16 -25.66 -23.20
N PRO A 307 -15.91 -26.72 -22.40
CA PRO A 307 -15.70 -26.56 -20.95
C PRO A 307 -14.50 -25.66 -20.62
N ILE A 308 -13.49 -25.58 -21.50
CA ILE A 308 -12.34 -24.69 -21.29
C ILE A 308 -12.77 -23.23 -21.43
N VAL A 309 -13.62 -22.93 -22.41
CA VAL A 309 -14.12 -21.56 -22.61
C VAL A 309 -14.97 -21.13 -21.41
N HIS A 310 -15.79 -22.03 -20.85
CA HIS A 310 -16.52 -21.74 -19.60
C HIS A 310 -15.59 -21.50 -18.41
N GLN A 311 -14.48 -22.24 -18.31
CA GLN A 311 -13.48 -22.00 -17.26
C GLN A 311 -12.78 -20.63 -17.42
N ILE A 312 -12.46 -20.25 -18.66
CA ILE A 312 -11.89 -18.94 -18.97
C ILE A 312 -12.89 -17.83 -18.64
N GLU A 313 -14.16 -17.98 -19.02
CA GLU A 313 -15.22 -17.02 -18.73
C GLU A 313 -15.41 -16.85 -17.22
N PHE A 314 -15.48 -17.96 -16.48
CA PHE A 314 -15.55 -17.91 -15.02
C PHE A 314 -14.33 -17.20 -14.41
N SER A 315 -13.12 -17.52 -14.87
CA SER A 315 -11.89 -16.85 -14.44
C SER A 315 -11.91 -15.34 -14.74
N THR A 316 -12.45 -14.96 -15.90
CA THR A 316 -12.62 -13.57 -16.34
C THR A 316 -13.56 -12.81 -15.41
N ASN A 317 -14.71 -13.39 -15.08
CA ASN A 317 -15.67 -12.80 -14.15
C ASN A 317 -15.08 -12.65 -12.74
N LEU A 318 -14.22 -13.57 -12.32
CA LEU A 318 -13.50 -13.45 -11.06
C LEU A 318 -12.46 -12.31 -11.08
N TYR A 319 -11.87 -11.95 -12.23
CA TYR A 319 -11.05 -10.73 -12.34
C TYR A 319 -11.91 -9.46 -12.22
N VAL A 320 -13.15 -9.47 -12.71
CA VAL A 320 -14.09 -8.34 -12.54
C VAL A 320 -14.38 -8.09 -11.06
N THR A 321 -14.65 -9.14 -10.29
CA THR A 321 -14.88 -8.99 -8.85
C THR A 321 -13.61 -8.60 -8.11
N LEU A 322 -12.44 -9.15 -8.48
CA LEU A 322 -11.14 -8.78 -7.90
C LEU A 322 -10.82 -7.30 -8.11
N THR A 323 -10.99 -6.77 -9.32
CA THR A 323 -10.71 -5.35 -9.63
C THR A 323 -11.65 -4.40 -8.89
N SER A 324 -12.91 -4.80 -8.71
CA SER A 324 -13.86 -4.09 -7.85
C SER A 324 -13.37 -4.05 -6.39
N GLN A 325 -12.96 -5.19 -5.83
CA GLN A 325 -12.43 -5.26 -4.46
C GLN A 325 -11.15 -4.45 -4.27
N VAL A 326 -10.23 -4.48 -5.24
CA VAL A 326 -9.02 -3.64 -5.22
C VAL A 326 -9.37 -2.16 -5.19
N THR A 327 -10.42 -1.74 -5.90
CA THR A 327 -10.89 -0.35 -5.92
C THR A 327 -11.46 0.05 -4.55
N THR A 328 -12.32 -0.78 -3.95
CA THR A 328 -12.84 -0.56 -2.60
C THR A 328 -11.71 -0.47 -1.57
N LEU A 329 -10.73 -1.37 -1.64
CA LEU A 329 -9.60 -1.38 -0.71
C LEU A 329 -8.72 -0.13 -0.89
N LYS A 330 -8.55 0.36 -2.12
CA LYS A 330 -7.85 1.62 -2.40
C LYS A 330 -8.55 2.81 -1.77
N GLU A 331 -9.89 2.88 -1.86
CA GLU A 331 -10.68 3.93 -1.21
C GLU A 331 -10.58 3.85 0.32
N ARG A 332 -10.64 2.64 0.89
CA ARG A 332 -10.39 2.42 2.34
C ARG A 332 -9.02 2.94 2.77
N VAL A 333 -7.95 2.56 2.06
CA VAL A 333 -6.58 3.03 2.36
C VAL A 333 -6.50 4.56 2.27
N GLN A 334 -7.09 5.17 1.24
CA GLN A 334 -7.08 6.63 1.10
C GLN A 334 -7.83 7.33 2.25
N ASN A 335 -8.95 6.78 2.69
CA ASN A 335 -9.69 7.31 3.84
C ASN A 335 -8.85 7.20 5.13
N HIS A 336 -8.14 6.10 5.33
CA HIS A 336 -7.27 5.93 6.48
C HIS A 336 -6.06 6.84 6.45
N ILE A 337 -5.45 7.10 5.29
CA ILE A 337 -4.38 8.12 5.16
C ILE A 337 -4.89 9.49 5.63
N ASN A 338 -6.06 9.91 5.16
CA ASN A 338 -6.66 11.20 5.54
C ASN A 338 -6.99 11.26 7.03
N LEU A 339 -7.51 10.17 7.58
CA LEU A 339 -7.79 10.03 9.00
C LEU A 339 -6.50 10.14 9.83
N THR A 340 -5.43 9.44 9.44
CA THR A 340 -4.15 9.50 10.14
C THR A 340 -3.60 10.92 10.18
N TYR A 341 -3.62 11.66 9.06
CA TYR A 341 -3.23 13.07 9.06
C TYR A 341 -4.10 13.94 9.98
N THR A 342 -5.41 13.68 10.03
CA THR A 342 -6.32 14.38 10.94
C THR A 342 -5.99 14.11 12.41
N LEU A 343 -5.69 12.85 12.75
CA LEU A 343 -5.31 12.47 14.11
C LEU A 343 -3.98 13.09 14.53
N ILE A 344 -2.98 13.13 13.64
CA ILE A 344 -1.70 13.82 13.89
C ILE A 344 -1.95 15.31 14.18
N ALA A 345 -2.74 15.99 13.34
CA ALA A 345 -3.05 17.41 13.55
C ALA A 345 -3.80 17.64 14.88
N GLN A 346 -4.68 16.73 15.29
CA GLN A 346 -5.35 16.80 16.59
C GLN A 346 -4.37 16.60 17.75
N ASP A 347 -3.41 15.68 17.61
CA ASP A 347 -2.37 15.43 18.60
C ASP A 347 -1.45 16.64 18.77
N GLU A 348 -0.97 17.22 17.67
CA GLU A 348 -0.16 18.45 17.66
C GLU A 348 -0.91 19.63 18.29
N ASN A 349 -2.19 19.80 17.99
CA ASN A 349 -3.01 20.83 18.61
C ASN A 349 -3.17 20.62 20.13
N ARG A 350 -3.30 19.37 20.58
CA ARG A 350 -3.37 19.03 22.01
C ARG A 350 -2.06 19.38 22.72
N ILE A 351 -0.93 19.01 22.12
CA ILE A 351 0.42 19.34 22.64
C ILE A 351 0.64 20.85 22.66
N SER A 352 0.31 21.55 21.57
CA SER A 352 0.45 23.00 21.50
C SER A 352 -0.39 23.70 22.56
N ARG A 353 -1.57 23.17 22.87
CA ARG A 353 -2.42 23.69 23.94
C ARG A 353 -1.81 23.46 25.32
N SER A 354 -1.31 22.25 25.61
CA SER A 354 -0.68 21.98 26.91
C SER A 354 0.58 22.84 27.13
N VAL A 355 1.39 23.00 26.08
CA VAL A 355 2.57 23.91 26.12
C VAL A 355 2.15 25.36 26.36
N ALA A 356 1.06 25.82 25.74
CA ALA A 356 0.55 27.18 25.97
C ALA A 356 0.03 27.37 27.41
N GLU A 357 -0.66 26.36 27.96
CA GLU A 357 -1.14 26.36 29.35
C GLU A 357 0.04 26.39 30.35
N GLU A 358 1.07 25.57 30.14
CA GLU A 358 2.29 25.57 30.96
C GLU A 358 3.06 26.89 30.87
N THR A 359 3.19 27.44 29.65
CA THR A 359 3.84 28.74 29.43
C THR A 359 3.09 29.86 30.14
N ALA A 360 1.75 29.81 30.16
CA ALA A 360 0.94 30.78 30.90
C ALA A 360 1.17 30.67 32.41
N LEU A 361 1.27 29.46 32.95
CA LEU A 361 1.60 29.24 34.37
C LEU A 361 2.99 29.77 34.73
N ILE A 362 3.99 29.50 33.89
CA ILE A 362 5.35 30.03 34.05
C ILE A 362 5.31 31.57 34.04
N ALA A 363 4.60 32.18 33.09
CA ALA A 363 4.48 33.65 33.02
C ALA A 363 3.85 34.25 34.29
N VAL A 364 2.85 33.58 34.89
CA VAL A 364 2.25 33.99 36.17
C VAL A 364 3.24 33.85 37.33
N ALA A 365 3.96 32.73 37.41
CA ALA A 365 4.99 32.52 38.43
C ALA A 365 6.12 33.56 38.30
N THR A 366 6.65 33.78 37.09
CA THR A 366 7.66 34.81 36.81
C THR A 366 7.15 36.21 37.17
N LYS A 367 5.87 36.52 36.94
CA LYS A 367 5.28 37.80 37.37
C LYS A 367 5.33 37.95 38.90
N ARG A 368 5.07 36.88 39.66
CA ARG A 368 5.17 36.87 41.13
C ARG A 368 6.63 37.02 41.58
N ASP A 369 7.55 36.28 40.98
CA ASP A 369 8.98 36.37 41.30
C ASP A 369 9.54 37.75 41.00
N ARG A 370 9.13 38.36 39.88
CA ARG A 370 9.45 39.75 39.55
C ARG A 370 8.95 40.73 40.62
N ALA A 371 7.79 40.48 41.22
CA ALA A 371 7.29 41.29 42.34
C ALA A 371 8.12 41.10 43.60
N ALA A 372 8.48 39.88 43.97
CA ALA A 372 9.36 39.60 45.10
C ALA A 372 10.75 40.22 44.93
N MET A 373 11.34 40.11 43.74
CA MET A 373 12.64 40.70 43.40
C MET A 373 12.61 42.23 43.54
N LYS A 374 11.52 42.88 43.12
CA LYS A 374 11.31 44.31 43.34
C LYS A 374 11.29 44.66 44.83
N THR A 375 10.59 43.87 45.65
CA THR A 375 10.54 44.11 47.10
C THR A 375 11.93 44.03 47.74
N ILE A 376 12.73 43.02 47.39
CA ILE A 376 14.09 42.88 47.91
C ILE A 376 14.96 44.06 47.47
N ALA A 377 14.88 44.46 46.20
CA ALA A 377 15.63 45.61 45.68
C ALA A 377 15.24 46.92 46.39
N VAL A 378 13.96 47.12 46.69
CA VAL A 378 13.51 48.29 47.48
C VAL A 378 14.09 48.22 48.90
N LEU A 379 14.09 47.04 49.52
CA LEU A 379 14.61 46.85 50.87
C LEU A 379 16.12 47.14 50.94
N THR A 380 16.90 46.67 49.96
CA THR A 380 18.34 46.96 49.89
C THR A 380 18.62 48.44 49.66
N ILE A 381 17.84 49.13 48.82
CA ILE A 381 17.93 50.58 48.61
C ILE A 381 17.71 51.35 49.92
N ILE A 382 16.81 50.89 50.78
CA ILE A 382 16.51 51.54 52.07
C ILE A 382 17.64 51.31 53.10
N PHE A 383 18.17 50.09 53.20
CA PHE A 383 19.13 49.73 54.26
C PHE A 383 20.60 49.97 53.93
N LEU A 384 20.98 49.94 52.65
CA LEU A 384 22.38 50.05 52.25
C LEU A 384 23.02 51.41 52.63
N PRO A 385 22.37 52.58 52.41
CA PRO A 385 22.99 53.87 52.75
C PRO A 385 23.19 54.09 54.25
N PRO A 386 22.21 53.83 55.14
CA PRO A 386 22.42 53.94 56.59
C PRO A 386 23.48 52.97 57.12
N THR A 387 23.51 51.73 56.60
CA THR A 387 24.52 50.73 57.00
C THR A 387 25.93 51.16 56.60
N PHE A 388 26.10 51.71 55.39
CA PHE A 388 27.38 52.27 54.95
C PHE A 388 27.82 53.41 55.86
N VAL A 389 26.91 54.34 56.19
CA VAL A 389 27.22 55.46 57.09
C VAL A 389 27.55 54.99 58.51
N ALA A 390 26.94 53.90 58.98
CA ALA A 390 27.21 53.29 60.28
C ALA A 390 28.63 52.67 60.41
N THR A 391 29.32 52.41 59.30
CA THR A 391 30.71 51.91 59.34
C THR A 391 31.76 53.00 59.59
N PHE A 392 31.44 54.26 59.28
CA PHE A 392 32.37 55.37 59.52
C PHE A 392 32.83 55.44 60.99
N PRO A 393 31.94 55.35 62.01
CA PRO A 393 32.26 55.21 63.44
C PRO A 393 33.36 54.21 63.82
N SER A 394 33.60 53.19 62.98
CA SER A 394 34.53 52.09 63.22
C SER A 394 35.87 52.26 62.49
N MET A 395 36.03 53.30 61.67
CA MET A 395 37.28 53.55 60.96
C MET A 395 38.27 54.28 61.87
N PRO A 396 39.51 53.77 62.04
CA PRO A 396 40.52 54.35 62.95
C PRO A 396 41.00 55.75 62.54
N MET A 397 40.61 56.25 61.37
CA MET A 397 40.89 57.62 60.92
C MET A 397 40.03 58.71 61.62
N LEU A 398 38.99 58.33 62.36
CA LEU A 398 38.09 59.26 63.03
C LEU A 398 38.17 59.03 64.55
N ASN A 399 38.87 59.90 65.27
CA ASN A 399 39.06 59.81 66.73
C ASN A 399 37.79 60.28 67.47
N TRP A 400 36.94 59.35 67.93
CA TRP A 400 35.67 59.63 68.62
C TRP A 400 35.75 59.73 70.16
N ASN A 401 36.89 60.12 70.74
CA ASN A 401 37.09 60.11 72.20
C ASN A 401 36.18 61.11 72.95
N PRO A 402 35.24 60.66 73.81
CA PRO A 402 34.53 61.53 74.74
C PRO A 402 35.33 61.59 76.05
N GLN A 403 35.99 62.72 76.32
CA GLN A 403 36.53 62.93 77.66
C GLN A 403 35.38 62.99 78.68
N LEU A 404 35.38 61.97 79.56
CA LEU A 404 34.89 61.95 80.95
C LEU A 404 33.47 62.51 81.21
N HIS A 405 32.57 61.58 81.51
CA HIS A 405 31.55 61.56 82.58
C HIS A 405 30.21 60.98 82.09
N GLY A 406 29.94 59.73 82.48
CA GLY A 406 28.59 59.27 82.86
C GLY A 406 27.46 59.26 81.82
N LYS A 407 27.73 59.27 80.52
CA LYS A 407 26.69 59.01 79.50
C LYS A 407 27.13 57.88 78.57
N PHE A 408 26.39 56.78 78.60
CA PHE A 408 26.54 55.63 77.69
C PHE A 408 26.12 55.93 76.24
N THR A 409 26.12 57.20 75.82
CA THR A 409 25.73 57.65 74.47
C THR A 409 26.62 58.82 74.06
N SER A 410 27.45 58.63 73.03
CA SER A 410 28.36 59.66 72.48
C SER A 410 27.57 60.85 71.90
N ASN A 411 28.07 62.08 72.12
CA ASN A 411 27.43 63.34 71.70
C ASN A 411 27.32 63.51 70.15
N TYR A 412 27.89 62.59 69.38
CA TYR A 412 27.89 62.59 67.90
C TYR A 412 26.81 61.71 67.27
N PHE A 413 25.91 61.12 68.06
CA PHE A 413 24.81 60.29 67.57
C PHE A 413 23.90 61.01 66.55
N TRP A 414 23.77 62.34 66.64
CA TRP A 414 22.96 63.14 65.71
C TRP A 414 23.55 63.23 64.29
N VAL A 415 24.88 63.15 64.15
CA VAL A 415 25.58 63.24 62.84
C VAL A 415 25.22 62.05 61.95
N TYR A 416 25.04 60.86 62.54
CA TYR A 416 24.55 59.69 61.83
C TYR A 416 23.20 59.97 61.14
N TRP A 417 22.23 60.52 61.87
CA TRP A 417 20.90 60.84 61.33
C TRP A 417 20.96 61.97 60.29
N ALA A 418 21.82 62.98 60.49
CA ALA A 418 21.99 64.09 59.56
C ALA A 418 22.57 63.68 58.19
N VAL A 419 23.36 62.60 58.12
CA VAL A 419 23.95 62.10 56.87
C VAL A 419 23.15 60.94 56.27
N ALA A 420 22.69 59.99 57.10
CA ALA A 420 22.00 58.80 56.63
C ALA A 420 20.63 59.10 55.99
N VAL A 421 19.85 60.03 56.56
CA VAL A 421 18.51 60.33 56.05
C VAL A 421 18.55 61.00 54.67
N PRO A 422 19.31 62.08 54.43
CA PRO A 422 19.37 62.71 53.10
C PRO A 422 19.93 61.79 52.04
N LEU A 423 20.95 60.98 52.38
CA LEU A 423 21.54 60.03 51.44
C LEU A 423 20.53 58.97 51.02
N THR A 424 19.76 58.43 51.96
CA THR A 424 18.68 57.46 51.66
C THR A 424 17.58 58.09 50.81
N THR A 425 17.17 59.33 51.11
CA THR A 425 16.20 60.08 50.30
C THR A 425 16.70 60.29 48.87
N PHE A 426 17.97 60.65 48.70
CA PHE A 426 18.58 60.86 47.38
C PHE A 426 18.56 59.59 46.52
N VAL A 427 18.95 58.44 47.08
CA VAL A 427 18.92 57.15 46.36
C VAL A 427 17.49 56.75 45.99
N LEU A 428 16.51 56.96 46.88
CA LEU A 428 15.10 56.70 46.60
C LEU A 428 14.55 57.59 45.47
N ILE A 429 14.93 58.86 45.41
CA ILE A 429 14.52 59.78 44.34
C ILE A 429 15.07 59.30 42.99
N ILE A 430 16.36 58.93 42.93
CA ILE A 430 16.98 58.42 41.71
C ILE A 430 16.26 57.16 41.22
N TRP A 431 16.03 56.20 42.11
CA TRP A 431 15.32 54.96 41.77
C TRP A 431 13.89 55.22 41.29
N SER A 432 13.15 56.11 41.96
CA SER A 432 11.78 56.48 41.58
C SER A 432 11.72 57.12 40.18
N ILE A 433 12.68 57.97 39.84
CA ILE A 433 12.77 58.58 38.50
C ILE A 433 13.10 57.52 37.45
N TRP A 434 14.07 56.64 37.73
CA TRP A 434 14.45 55.56 36.82
C TRP A 434 13.29 54.60 36.55
N TRP A 435 12.63 54.14 37.62
CA TRP A 435 11.46 53.26 37.57
C TRP A 435 10.31 53.85 36.75
N ARG A 436 9.99 55.15 36.95
CA ARG A 436 8.93 55.83 36.21
C ARG A 436 9.22 55.94 34.71
N ARG A 437 10.49 56.03 34.31
CA ARG A 437 10.89 56.07 32.89
C ARG A 437 10.79 54.69 32.26
N GLU A 438 11.33 53.66 32.90
CA GLU A 438 11.30 52.28 32.39
C GLU A 438 9.87 51.72 32.27
N ASN A 439 9.01 52.03 33.24
CA ASN A 439 7.63 51.54 33.24
C ASN A 439 6.78 52.12 32.09
N LYS A 440 7.16 53.28 31.51
CA LYS A 440 6.47 53.83 30.33
C LYS A 440 6.84 53.07 29.05
N SER A 441 8.11 52.71 28.88
CA SER A 441 8.56 51.92 27.72
C SER A 441 7.93 50.52 27.74
N TYR A 442 7.91 49.86 28.91
CA TYR A 442 7.33 48.52 29.03
C TYR A 442 5.83 48.45 28.73
N GLN A 443 5.05 49.48 29.10
CA GLN A 443 3.61 49.53 28.80
C GLN A 443 3.36 49.77 27.31
N TYR A 444 4.19 50.57 26.65
CA TYR A 444 4.11 50.79 25.20
C TYR A 444 4.32 49.48 24.43
N ASP A 445 5.39 48.75 24.73
CA ASP A 445 5.73 47.49 24.07
C ASP A 445 4.64 46.42 24.29
N LEU A 446 4.04 46.38 25.49
CA LEU A 446 2.93 45.47 25.79
C LEU A 446 1.64 45.83 25.05
N ASP A 447 1.31 47.11 24.95
CA ASP A 447 0.12 47.55 24.22
C ASP A 447 0.29 47.35 22.71
N GLU A 448 1.50 47.50 22.18
CA GLU A 448 1.84 47.14 20.80
C GLU A 448 1.72 45.63 20.56
N ALA A 449 2.29 44.80 21.43
CA ALA A 449 2.17 43.34 21.35
C ALA A 449 0.71 42.86 21.45
N LYS A 450 -0.11 43.45 22.33
CA LYS A 450 -1.55 43.14 22.43
C LYS A 450 -2.30 43.51 21.16
N ARG A 451 -1.96 44.63 20.50
CA ARG A 451 -2.55 45.03 19.21
C ARG A 451 -2.12 44.10 18.07
N ALA A 452 -0.91 43.55 18.13
CA ALA A 452 -0.43 42.58 17.15
C ALA A 452 -1.06 41.19 17.31
N VAL A 453 -1.40 40.78 18.56
CA VAL A 453 -1.98 39.46 18.88
C VAL A 453 -3.50 39.43 18.79
N SER A 454 -4.20 40.57 18.88
CA SER A 454 -5.65 40.60 18.68
C SER A 454 -5.97 40.40 17.19
N PRO A 455 -6.51 39.24 16.78
CA PRO A 455 -6.93 39.09 15.40
C PRO A 455 -8.06 40.08 15.19
N THR A 456 -7.99 40.82 14.09
CA THR A 456 -8.97 41.77 13.63
C THR A 456 -10.36 41.15 13.68
N SER A 457 -11.08 41.36 14.78
CA SER A 457 -12.51 41.13 14.90
C SER A 457 -13.20 42.28 14.16
N SER A 458 -13.10 42.27 12.84
CA SER A 458 -13.83 43.17 11.97
C SER A 458 -14.50 42.35 10.87
N GLY A 459 -15.81 42.14 11.05
CA GLY A 459 -16.75 42.07 9.94
C GLY A 459 -17.28 40.69 9.54
N VAL A 460 -18.15 40.10 10.36
CA VAL A 460 -19.36 39.44 9.82
C VAL A 460 -20.55 39.86 10.68
N SER A 461 -21.14 41.00 10.34
CA SER A 461 -22.51 41.31 10.72
C SER A 461 -23.43 40.36 9.96
N LEU A 462 -24.05 39.42 10.67
CA LEU A 462 -25.18 38.64 10.17
C LEU A 462 -26.31 39.61 9.79
N ASN A 463 -26.42 39.88 8.50
CA ASN A 463 -27.49 40.67 7.94
C ASN A 463 -28.76 39.79 7.93
N SER A 464 -29.66 40.03 8.87
CA SER A 464 -30.99 39.41 8.91
C SER A 464 -31.87 40.03 7.81
N GLY A 465 -31.69 39.56 6.57
CA GLY A 465 -32.57 39.86 5.44
C GLY A 465 -33.73 38.87 5.38
N ARG A 466 -34.90 39.28 5.88
CA ARG A 466 -36.20 38.65 5.60
C ARG A 466 -36.44 38.59 4.09
N HIS A 467 -36.45 37.39 3.51
CA HIS A 467 -37.33 37.10 2.39
C HIS A 467 -38.10 35.81 2.67
N GLY A 468 -39.42 35.97 2.69
CA GLY A 468 -40.37 34.92 3.02
C GLY A 468 -40.54 33.95 1.87
N LEU A 469 -40.73 32.69 2.25
CA LEU A 469 -41.48 31.72 1.46
C LEU A 469 -42.46 31.04 2.41
N SER A 470 -43.73 31.40 2.21
CA SER A 470 -44.89 30.82 2.83
C SER A 470 -45.11 29.40 2.32
N PHE A 471 -45.21 28.43 3.23
CA PHE A 471 -45.89 27.16 2.95
C PHE A 471 -47.12 27.03 3.86
N HIS A 472 -48.27 26.93 3.20
CA HIS A 472 -49.59 26.75 3.77
C HIS A 472 -49.66 25.52 4.68
N ARG A 473 -50.19 25.72 5.88
CA ARG A 473 -50.76 24.67 6.73
C ARG A 473 -52.28 24.78 6.61
N ASN A 474 -52.94 23.73 6.14
CA ASN A 474 -54.35 23.52 6.44
C ASN A 474 -54.48 22.28 7.31
N ALA A 475 -55.17 22.50 8.43
CA ALA A 475 -55.71 21.55 9.38
C ALA A 475 -56.75 20.63 8.67
N SER A 476 -57.25 19.51 9.19
CA SER A 476 -57.35 18.96 10.54
C SER A 476 -58.14 17.63 10.47
N PHE A 477 -58.17 16.94 11.62
CA PHE A 477 -59.19 15.99 12.10
C PHE A 477 -59.07 14.49 11.81
N GLY A 478 -59.08 13.71 12.92
CA GLY A 478 -59.79 12.43 12.95
C GLY A 478 -59.17 11.28 13.75
N SER A 479 -59.45 11.23 15.06
CA SER A 479 -59.75 10.01 15.86
C SER A 479 -58.78 8.81 15.90
N GLN A 480 -58.19 8.58 17.07
CA GLN A 480 -58.02 7.25 17.70
C GLN A 480 -59.40 6.76 18.23
N PRO A 481 -59.68 5.45 18.51
CA PRO A 481 -58.77 4.51 19.22
C PRO A 481 -58.88 2.99 18.91
N THR A 482 -57.92 2.23 19.46
CA THR A 482 -58.00 0.91 20.15
C THR A 482 -57.00 -0.16 19.69
N PRO A 483 -56.45 -0.96 20.64
CA PRO A 483 -55.47 -2.01 20.38
C PRO A 483 -56.10 -3.42 20.36
N PHE A 484 -55.57 -4.33 19.52
CA PHE A 484 -55.83 -5.77 19.62
C PHE A 484 -54.58 -6.60 19.31
N ARG A 485 -54.01 -7.17 20.39
CA ARG A 485 -53.67 -8.59 20.64
C ARG A 485 -53.18 -9.50 19.48
N ASN A 486 -51.98 -10.05 19.73
CA ASN A 486 -51.46 -11.42 19.54
C ASN A 486 -51.20 -12.05 18.15
N SER A 487 -49.98 -12.62 18.08
CA SER A 487 -49.55 -13.90 17.48
C SER A 487 -49.71 -14.11 15.97
N ILE A 488 -48.58 -14.30 15.27
CA ILE A 488 -47.96 -15.61 14.95
C ILE A 488 -46.45 -15.40 14.82
#